data_AF-A0A5K1BMN0-F1
#
_entry.id   AF-A0A5K1BMN0-F1
#
_cell.length_a   1.000
_cell.length_b   1.000
_cell.length_c   1.000
_cell.angle_alpha   90.00
_cell.angle_beta   90.00
_cell.angle_gamma   90.00
#
_symmetry.space_group_name_H-M   'P 1'
#
loop_
_entity.id
_entity.type
_entity.pdbx_description
1 polymer ?
#
loop_
_entity_poly.entity_id
_entity_poly.type
_entity_poly.pdbx_seq_one_letter_code
_entity_poly.pdbx_strand_id
1 'polypeptide(L)'
;NLNRRGCHRSALEVCKLLLSLDPDDPMGALFCIDYFSLRAEEYDWLEKFVDVYKSDNSLWLFPNFSYSLPICRFYLEQNGTSKGLNKVTEKATSDDLMEQALMLHPLILKKLVAKAPLKDVAWTRILKHSFFSSCEAGSPSLEHLINIYVERNFIMWRIPDLQKLLKEAALCVIESVDQKKSDAKDWACVRQEAFSSDRN
;
A
#
# COMPACT_ATOMS: atom_id res chain seq x y z
N ASN A 1 -21.93 10.81 0.41
CA ASN A 1 -22.45 9.90 1.47
C ASN A 1 -22.57 8.42 1.04
N LEU A 2 -21.81 7.93 0.05
CA LEU A 2 -21.83 6.49 -0.33
C LEU A 2 -20.94 5.59 0.55
N ASN A 3 -19.93 6.16 1.22
CA ASN A 3 -18.92 5.37 1.93
C ASN A 3 -19.38 4.77 3.28
N ARG A 4 -20.52 5.24 3.82
CA ARG A 4 -21.03 4.82 5.15
C ARG A 4 -22.08 3.70 5.12
N ARG A 5 -22.55 3.27 3.94
CA ARG A 5 -23.65 2.28 3.79
C ARG A 5 -23.21 0.90 3.29
N GLY A 6 -21.91 0.62 3.23
CA GLY A 6 -21.41 -0.66 2.69
C GLY A 6 -21.50 -0.80 1.17
N CYS A 7 -21.91 0.26 0.45
CA CYS A 7 -22.00 0.27 -1.02
C CYS A 7 -20.62 0.49 -1.68
N HIS A 8 -19.58 -0.20 -1.21
CA HIS A 8 -18.20 -0.03 -1.69
C HIS A 8 -18.07 -0.39 -3.17
N ARG A 9 -18.79 -1.43 -3.63
CA ARG A 9 -18.84 -1.82 -5.04
C ARG A 9 -19.43 -0.70 -5.92
N SER A 10 -20.57 -0.13 -5.55
CA SER A 10 -21.16 0.97 -6.33
C SER A 10 -20.29 2.21 -6.33
N ALA A 11 -19.67 2.54 -5.20
CA ALA A 11 -18.74 3.67 -5.12
C ALA A 11 -17.50 3.46 -6.01
N LEU A 12 -16.98 2.22 -6.06
CA LEU A 12 -15.91 1.84 -6.98
C LEU A 12 -16.30 2.07 -8.43
N GLU A 13 -17.49 1.59 -8.86
CA GLU A 13 -17.95 1.77 -10.23
C GLU A 13 -18.14 3.25 -10.61
N VAL A 14 -18.56 4.09 -9.66
CA VAL A 14 -18.60 5.54 -9.88
C VAL A 14 -17.19 6.12 -10.06
N CYS A 15 -16.21 5.72 -9.25
CA CYS A 15 -14.82 6.16 -9.43
C CYS A 15 -14.26 5.71 -10.79
N LYS A 16 -14.51 4.46 -11.19
CA LYS A 16 -14.10 3.95 -12.52
C LYS A 16 -14.73 4.77 -13.65
N LEU A 17 -16.03 5.08 -13.54
CA LEU A 17 -16.72 5.91 -14.52
C LEU A 17 -16.10 7.31 -14.60
N LEU A 18 -15.85 7.96 -13.46
CA LEU A 18 -15.22 9.28 -13.43
C LEU A 18 -13.86 9.28 -14.16
N LEU A 19 -13.01 8.32 -13.87
CA LEU A 19 -11.69 8.20 -14.52
C LEU A 19 -11.79 7.85 -16.02
N SER A 20 -12.86 7.14 -16.43
CA SER A 20 -13.10 6.86 -17.85
C SER A 20 -13.60 8.08 -18.64
N LEU A 21 -14.23 9.03 -17.95
CA LEU A 21 -14.70 10.28 -18.54
C LEU A 21 -13.58 11.30 -18.64
N ASP A 22 -12.75 11.38 -17.59
CA ASP A 22 -11.59 12.27 -17.54
C ASP A 22 -10.41 11.61 -16.81
N PRO A 23 -9.37 11.16 -17.54
CA PRO A 23 -8.22 10.48 -16.96
C PRO A 23 -7.27 11.41 -16.20
N ASP A 24 -7.38 12.73 -16.39
CA ASP A 24 -6.60 13.73 -15.66
C ASP A 24 -7.05 13.85 -14.20
N ASP A 25 -8.20 13.25 -13.86
CA ASP A 25 -8.75 13.10 -12.51
C ASP A 25 -8.87 14.42 -11.72
N PRO A 26 -9.58 15.43 -12.25
CA PRO A 26 -9.77 16.70 -11.55
C PRO A 26 -10.52 16.55 -10.20
N MET A 27 -11.23 15.43 -10.02
CA MET A 27 -12.05 15.13 -8.84
C MET A 27 -11.35 14.24 -7.81
N GLY A 28 -10.12 13.78 -8.07
CA GLY A 28 -9.35 12.94 -7.15
C GLY A 28 -9.96 11.54 -6.93
N ALA A 29 -10.72 11.02 -7.90
CA ALA A 29 -11.30 9.69 -7.87
C ALA A 29 -10.22 8.59 -7.79
N LEU A 30 -9.03 8.81 -8.37
CA LEU A 30 -7.91 7.87 -8.35
C LEU A 30 -7.47 7.51 -6.93
N PHE A 31 -7.44 8.49 -6.03
CA PHE A 31 -7.07 8.27 -4.61
C PHE A 31 -8.12 7.50 -3.80
N CYS A 32 -9.26 7.18 -4.38
CA CYS A 32 -10.29 6.37 -3.75
C CYS A 32 -10.35 4.94 -4.31
N ILE A 33 -9.68 4.69 -5.45
CA ILE A 33 -9.73 3.42 -6.17
C ILE A 33 -9.20 2.27 -5.32
N ASP A 34 -8.05 2.45 -4.67
CA ASP A 34 -7.44 1.42 -3.81
C ASP A 34 -8.42 0.99 -2.69
N TYR A 35 -8.95 1.97 -1.97
CA TYR A 35 -9.81 1.75 -0.83
C TYR A 35 -11.09 1.02 -1.23
N PHE A 36 -11.78 1.50 -2.27
CA PHE A 36 -13.03 0.87 -2.69
C PHE A 36 -12.82 -0.49 -3.32
N SER A 37 -11.69 -0.71 -4.01
CA SER A 37 -11.37 -2.02 -4.57
C SER A 37 -11.13 -3.05 -3.48
N LEU A 38 -10.34 -2.72 -2.45
CA LEU A 38 -10.12 -3.62 -1.31
C LEU A 38 -11.43 -3.93 -0.57
N ARG A 39 -12.27 -2.93 -0.34
CA ARG A 39 -13.54 -3.08 0.38
C ARG A 39 -14.64 -3.76 -0.43
N ALA A 40 -14.50 -3.81 -1.75
CA ALA A 40 -15.38 -4.53 -2.66
C ALA A 40 -14.82 -5.90 -3.08
N GLU A 41 -13.65 -6.30 -2.55
CA GLU A 41 -12.94 -7.55 -2.86
C GLU A 41 -12.54 -7.68 -4.35
N GLU A 42 -12.34 -6.54 -5.02
CA GLU A 42 -12.00 -6.46 -6.45
C GLU A 42 -10.48 -6.48 -6.65
N TYR A 43 -9.82 -7.49 -6.07
CA TYR A 43 -8.36 -7.57 -6.00
C TYR A 43 -7.71 -7.72 -7.37
N ASP A 44 -8.19 -8.66 -8.19
CA ASP A 44 -7.72 -8.87 -9.57
C ASP A 44 -7.85 -7.61 -10.43
N TRP A 45 -8.92 -6.85 -10.20
CA TRP A 45 -9.17 -5.63 -10.97
C TRP A 45 -8.21 -4.52 -10.56
N LEU A 46 -7.97 -4.30 -9.26
CA LEU A 46 -7.03 -3.28 -8.79
C LEU A 46 -5.61 -3.55 -9.31
N GLU A 47 -5.18 -4.80 -9.24
CA GLU A 47 -3.85 -5.21 -9.71
C GLU A 47 -3.68 -4.89 -11.21
N LYS A 48 -4.66 -5.27 -12.03
CA LYS A 48 -4.65 -4.93 -13.47
C LYS A 48 -4.73 -3.43 -13.72
N PHE A 49 -5.53 -2.71 -12.92
CA PHE A 49 -5.70 -1.27 -13.06
C PHE A 49 -4.38 -0.52 -12.85
N VAL A 50 -3.62 -0.88 -11.80
CA VAL A 50 -2.30 -0.29 -11.54
C VAL A 50 -1.35 -0.54 -12.72
N ASP A 51 -1.37 -1.74 -13.30
CA ASP A 51 -0.51 -2.11 -14.43
C ASP A 51 -0.83 -1.32 -15.73
N VAL A 52 -2.08 -0.84 -15.91
CA VAL A 52 -2.54 -0.32 -17.22
C VAL A 52 -3.03 1.13 -17.25
N TYR A 53 -3.39 1.75 -16.11
CA TYR A 53 -4.07 3.05 -16.09
C TYR A 53 -3.23 4.20 -16.65
N LYS A 54 -1.91 4.16 -16.43
CA LYS A 54 -0.94 5.10 -17.03
C LYS A 54 0.25 4.33 -17.58
N SER A 55 0.77 4.78 -18.71
CA SER A 55 1.87 4.12 -19.43
C SER A 55 3.21 4.15 -18.69
N ASP A 56 3.36 5.03 -17.70
CA ASP A 56 4.55 5.17 -16.88
C ASP A 56 4.62 4.16 -15.72
N ASN A 57 3.53 3.40 -15.48
CA ASN A 57 3.38 2.49 -14.36
C ASN A 57 3.79 3.14 -13.01
N SER A 58 3.46 4.42 -12.81
CA SER A 58 3.89 5.16 -11.62
C SER A 58 2.94 4.99 -10.42
N LEU A 59 1.77 4.38 -10.62
CA LEU A 59 0.73 4.29 -9.59
C LEU A 59 1.18 3.57 -8.33
N TRP A 60 2.00 2.52 -8.45
CA TRP A 60 2.50 1.78 -7.30
C TRP A 60 3.39 2.64 -6.38
N LEU A 61 3.94 3.75 -6.86
CA LEU A 61 4.73 4.68 -6.06
C LEU A 61 3.89 5.40 -5.00
N PHE A 62 2.58 5.52 -5.19
CA PHE A 62 1.72 6.22 -4.24
C PHE A 62 1.52 5.39 -2.96
N PRO A 63 1.44 6.04 -1.78
CA PRO A 63 1.32 5.33 -0.51
C PRO A 63 0.10 4.42 -0.41
N ASN A 64 -1.00 4.82 -1.05
CA ASN A 64 -2.25 4.06 -1.04
C ASN A 64 -2.18 2.79 -1.90
N PHE A 65 -1.64 2.88 -3.12
CA PHE A 65 -1.50 1.71 -4.00
C PHE A 65 -0.39 0.77 -3.51
N SER A 66 0.79 1.29 -3.13
CA SER A 66 1.90 0.48 -2.60
C SER A 66 1.47 -0.42 -1.43
N TYR A 67 0.67 0.09 -0.49
CA TYR A 67 0.19 -0.72 0.63
C TYR A 67 -1.08 -1.53 0.33
N SER A 68 -1.82 -1.22 -0.73
CA SER A 68 -3.04 -1.96 -1.10
C SER A 68 -2.75 -3.16 -2.00
N LEU A 69 -1.75 -3.07 -2.87
CA LEU A 69 -1.35 -4.16 -3.77
C LEU A 69 -0.88 -5.45 -3.04
N PRO A 70 -0.08 -5.39 -1.96
CA PRO A 70 0.26 -6.57 -1.18
C PRO A 70 -0.98 -7.25 -0.61
N ILE A 71 -1.97 -6.47 -0.16
CA ILE A 71 -3.25 -7.00 0.35
C ILE A 71 -4.02 -7.71 -0.76
N CYS A 72 -4.11 -7.10 -1.95
CA CYS A 72 -4.70 -7.76 -3.13
C CYS A 72 -4.02 -9.09 -3.42
N ARG A 73 -2.70 -9.08 -3.56
CA ARG A 73 -1.90 -10.28 -3.85
C ARG A 73 -2.10 -11.35 -2.80
N PHE A 74 -2.13 -10.98 -1.52
CA PHE A 74 -2.33 -11.89 -0.40
C PHE A 74 -3.64 -12.67 -0.52
N TYR A 75 -4.75 -11.99 -0.79
CA TYR A 75 -6.05 -12.65 -0.99
C TYR A 75 -6.10 -13.47 -2.29
N LEU A 76 -5.45 -13.01 -3.36
CA LEU A 76 -5.38 -13.75 -4.62
C LEU A 76 -4.57 -15.04 -4.49
N GLU A 77 -3.46 -15.02 -3.75
CA GLU A 77 -2.64 -16.21 -3.45
C GLU A 77 -3.44 -17.24 -2.66
N GLN A 78 -4.20 -16.81 -1.65
CA GLN A 78 -5.07 -17.71 -0.88
C GLN A 78 -6.17 -18.33 -1.74
N ASN A 79 -6.85 -17.52 -2.57
CA ASN A 79 -7.94 -17.97 -3.42
C ASN A 79 -7.45 -18.88 -4.58
N GLY A 80 -6.26 -18.59 -5.12
CA GLY A 80 -5.61 -19.35 -6.19
C GLY A 80 -5.12 -20.72 -5.74
N THR A 81 -4.81 -20.90 -4.45
CA THR A 81 -4.40 -22.20 -3.87
C THR A 81 -5.53 -23.27 -3.99
N SER A 82 -6.78 -22.84 -4.20
CA SER A 82 -7.95 -23.75 -4.32
C SER A 82 -8.39 -24.06 -5.76
N LYS A 83 -7.92 -23.31 -6.77
CA LYS A 83 -8.27 -23.53 -8.18
C LYS A 83 -7.02 -23.85 -8.97
N GLY A 84 -6.71 -25.13 -9.04
CA GLY A 84 -5.50 -25.67 -9.65
C GLY A 84 -5.20 -25.07 -11.02
N LEU A 85 -3.98 -24.55 -11.15
CA LEU A 85 -3.01 -24.91 -12.19
C LEU A 85 -1.81 -23.99 -11.98
N ASN A 86 -0.62 -24.57 -11.98
CA ASN A 86 0.68 -23.91 -12.01
C ASN A 86 0.72 -22.83 -13.10
N LYS A 87 0.28 -21.61 -12.78
CA LYS A 87 0.82 -20.42 -13.40
C LYS A 87 1.91 -19.99 -12.45
N VAL A 88 3.16 -20.35 -12.76
CA VAL A 88 4.31 -19.63 -12.22
C VAL A 88 4.11 -18.20 -12.72
N THR A 89 3.42 -17.39 -11.93
CA THR A 89 3.29 -15.97 -12.22
C THR A 89 4.64 -15.38 -11.88
N GLU A 90 5.34 -14.82 -12.88
CA GLU A 90 6.52 -13.95 -12.70
C GLU A 90 6.23 -12.69 -11.84
N LYS A 91 5.03 -12.60 -11.26
CA LYS A 91 4.61 -11.47 -10.43
C LYS A 91 5.14 -11.67 -9.01
N ALA A 92 5.57 -10.57 -8.41
CA ALA A 92 6.00 -10.50 -7.02
C ALA A 92 4.92 -11.04 -6.06
N THR A 93 5.38 -11.71 -5.01
CA THR A 93 4.52 -12.27 -3.95
C THR A 93 3.94 -11.18 -3.06
N SER A 94 2.95 -11.52 -2.22
CA SER A 94 2.41 -10.55 -1.25
C SER A 94 3.46 -10.07 -0.25
N ASP A 95 4.37 -10.96 0.16
CA ASP A 95 5.51 -10.63 1.02
C ASP A 95 6.47 -9.65 0.31
N ASP A 96 6.89 -9.95 -0.93
CA ASP A 96 7.79 -9.08 -1.72
C ASP A 96 7.21 -7.67 -1.88
N LEU A 97 5.93 -7.58 -2.24
CA LEU A 97 5.25 -6.29 -2.40
C LEU A 97 5.12 -5.55 -1.07
N MET A 98 4.90 -6.25 0.04
CA MET A 98 4.79 -5.64 1.36
C MET A 98 6.14 -5.07 1.80
N GLU A 99 7.23 -5.80 1.57
CA GLU A 99 8.59 -5.32 1.83
C GLU A 99 8.90 -4.06 1.03
N GLN A 100 8.57 -4.05 -0.27
CA GLN A 100 8.72 -2.87 -1.13
C GLN A 100 7.91 -1.69 -0.62
N ALA A 101 6.66 -1.90 -0.21
CA ALA A 101 5.80 -0.85 0.35
C ALA A 101 6.38 -0.26 1.64
N LEU A 102 6.92 -1.11 2.53
CA LEU A 102 7.56 -0.71 3.77
C LEU A 102 8.88 0.04 3.54
N MET A 103 9.65 -0.36 2.54
CA MET A 103 10.88 0.36 2.15
C MET A 103 10.55 1.73 1.53
N LEU A 104 9.51 1.78 0.70
CA LEU A 104 9.11 2.98 -0.01
C LEU A 104 8.37 3.98 0.88
N HIS A 105 7.52 3.56 1.82
CA HIS A 105 6.77 4.46 2.72
C HIS A 105 6.81 4.01 4.20
N PRO A 106 8.00 3.96 4.83
CA PRO A 106 8.17 3.41 6.18
C PRO A 106 7.34 4.13 7.26
N LEU A 107 7.01 5.42 7.03
CA LEU A 107 6.19 6.21 7.95
C LEU A 107 4.75 5.69 8.09
N ILE A 108 4.22 4.97 7.09
CA ILE A 108 2.89 4.36 7.18
C ILE A 108 2.85 3.38 8.34
N LEU A 109 3.86 2.53 8.52
CA LEU A 109 3.87 1.54 9.61
C LEU A 109 3.74 2.22 10.98
N LYS A 110 4.52 3.27 11.23
CA LYS A 110 4.48 4.04 12.48
C LYS A 110 3.09 4.63 12.74
N LYS A 111 2.47 5.22 11.72
CA LYS A 111 1.12 5.81 11.83
C LYS A 111 0.03 4.73 11.96
N LEU A 112 0.16 3.59 11.29
CA LEU A 112 -0.75 2.46 11.41
C LEU A 112 -0.74 1.85 12.80
N VAL A 113 0.43 1.58 13.38
CA VAL A 113 0.55 1.02 14.75
C VAL A 113 -0.05 1.99 15.79
N ALA A 114 0.07 3.31 15.57
CA ALA A 114 -0.53 4.30 16.45
C ALA A 114 -2.07 4.36 16.29
N LYS A 115 -2.60 4.21 15.06
CA LYS A 115 -4.03 4.37 14.76
C LYS A 115 -4.83 3.08 14.95
N ALA A 116 -4.30 1.95 14.50
CA ALA A 116 -4.84 0.63 14.73
C ALA A 116 -4.20 0.09 16.02
N PRO A 117 -4.97 -0.21 17.08
CA PRO A 117 -4.40 -0.72 18.33
C PRO A 117 -3.91 -2.17 18.15
N LEU A 118 -2.74 -2.33 17.52
CA LEU A 118 -2.09 -3.62 17.29
C LEU A 118 -1.42 -4.06 18.61
N LYS A 119 -1.88 -5.17 19.19
CA LYS A 119 -1.52 -5.58 20.57
C LYS A 119 -0.20 -6.37 20.70
N ASP A 120 0.54 -6.56 19.62
CA ASP A 120 1.77 -7.35 19.61
C ASP A 120 2.98 -6.53 20.09
N VAL A 121 3.73 -7.05 21.06
CA VAL A 121 4.95 -6.42 21.59
C VAL A 121 6.06 -6.28 20.54
N ALA A 122 6.01 -7.09 19.47
CA ALA A 122 6.94 -7.00 18.36
C ALA A 122 6.93 -5.61 17.69
N TRP A 123 5.77 -4.94 17.64
CA TRP A 123 5.67 -3.60 17.04
C TRP A 123 6.54 -2.57 17.75
N THR A 124 6.61 -2.64 19.08
CA THR A 124 7.50 -1.75 19.85
C THR A 124 8.97 -1.97 19.50
N ARG A 125 9.38 -3.22 19.24
CA ARG A 125 10.75 -3.54 18.82
C ARG A 125 11.02 -3.06 17.39
N ILE A 126 10.10 -3.33 16.46
CA ILE A 126 10.19 -2.93 15.05
C ILE A 126 10.30 -1.40 14.95
N LEU A 127 9.43 -0.66 15.64
CA LEU A 127 9.42 0.81 15.60
C LEU A 127 10.61 1.47 16.28
N LYS A 128 11.34 0.75 17.14
CA LYS A 128 12.62 1.21 17.73
C LYS A 128 13.80 1.04 16.78
N HIS A 129 13.66 0.22 15.72
CA HIS A 129 14.72 0.05 14.74
C HIS A 129 15.05 1.38 14.05
N SER A 130 16.32 1.61 13.70
CA SER A 130 16.78 2.89 13.15
C SER A 130 16.01 3.31 11.89
N PHE A 131 15.69 2.32 11.04
CA PHE A 131 14.92 2.51 9.80
C PHE A 131 13.50 3.08 10.03
N PHE A 132 12.75 2.53 10.99
CA PHE A 132 11.36 2.95 11.25
C PHE A 132 11.23 4.08 12.28
N SER A 133 12.19 4.21 13.21
CA SER A 133 12.15 5.26 14.24
C SER A 133 12.34 6.66 13.65
N SER A 134 13.32 6.78 12.75
CA SER A 134 13.76 8.03 12.12
C SER A 134 13.06 8.34 10.78
N CYS A 135 12.07 7.54 10.38
CA CYS A 135 11.39 7.74 9.11
C CYS A 135 10.54 9.02 9.09
N GLU A 136 10.60 9.71 7.96
CA GLU A 136 9.83 10.92 7.64
C GLU A 136 9.25 10.77 6.23
N ALA A 137 8.20 11.53 5.91
CA ALA A 137 7.59 11.48 4.59
C ALA A 137 8.51 12.06 3.51
N GLY A 138 9.29 13.10 3.83
CA GLY A 138 10.14 13.81 2.88
C GLY A 138 9.50 15.04 2.23
N SER A 139 8.16 15.15 2.21
CA SER A 139 7.45 16.37 1.82
C SER A 139 6.07 16.48 2.50
N PRO A 140 5.51 17.71 2.68
CA PRO A 140 4.18 17.90 3.27
C PRO A 140 3.05 17.23 2.47
N SER A 141 3.13 17.26 1.13
CA SER A 141 2.14 16.64 0.24
C SER A 141 2.14 15.12 0.41
N LEU A 142 3.32 14.49 0.47
CA LEU A 142 3.42 13.05 0.69
C LEU A 142 2.95 12.66 2.10
N GLU A 143 3.26 13.46 3.12
CA GLU A 143 2.71 13.22 4.45
C GLU A 143 1.18 13.30 4.47
N HIS A 144 0.59 14.24 3.72
CA HIS A 144 -0.85 14.33 3.58
C HIS A 144 -1.46 13.07 2.93
N LEU A 145 -0.86 12.57 1.85
CA LEU A 145 -1.29 11.32 1.20
C LEU A 145 -1.19 10.11 2.14
N ILE A 146 -0.10 10.01 2.91
CA ILE A 146 0.08 8.97 3.94
C ILE A 146 -1.03 9.06 5.00
N ASN A 147 -1.34 10.27 5.49
CA ASN A 147 -2.40 10.46 6.47
C ASN A 147 -3.78 10.08 5.91
N ILE A 148 -4.08 10.43 4.66
CA ILE A 148 -5.31 10.03 3.97
C ILE A 148 -5.41 8.49 3.92
N TYR A 149 -4.35 7.81 3.50
CA TYR A 149 -4.33 6.34 3.43
C TYR A 149 -4.59 5.72 4.80
N VAL A 150 -3.85 6.15 5.83
CA VAL A 150 -3.97 5.62 7.20
C VAL A 150 -5.38 5.84 7.73
N GLU A 151 -5.95 7.03 7.58
CA GLU A 151 -7.29 7.33 8.10
C GLU A 151 -8.37 6.48 7.44
N ARG A 152 -8.22 6.17 6.15
CA ARG A 152 -9.18 5.34 5.42
C ARG A 152 -9.01 3.85 5.71
N ASN A 153 -7.77 3.35 5.69
CA ASN A 153 -7.47 1.92 5.63
C ASN A 153 -7.09 1.28 6.98
N PHE A 154 -6.91 2.02 8.09
CA PHE A 154 -6.43 1.45 9.36
C PHE A 154 -7.26 0.27 9.88
N ILE A 155 -8.56 0.20 9.57
CA ILE A 155 -9.44 -0.89 10.03
C ILE A 155 -9.03 -2.23 9.40
N MET A 156 -8.57 -2.24 8.13
CA MET A 156 -8.13 -3.47 7.45
C MET A 156 -6.95 -4.11 8.19
N TRP A 157 -6.04 -3.29 8.71
CA TRP A 157 -4.89 -3.73 9.50
C TRP A 157 -5.25 -4.29 10.88
N ARG A 158 -6.54 -4.35 11.25
CA ARG A 158 -7.01 -5.09 12.44
C ARG A 158 -7.19 -6.59 12.16
N ILE A 159 -7.19 -7.01 10.89
CA ILE A 159 -7.32 -8.41 10.48
C ILE A 159 -6.03 -9.16 10.86
N PRO A 160 -6.08 -10.26 11.64
CA PRO A 160 -4.90 -10.96 12.13
C PRO A 160 -3.93 -11.41 11.03
N ASP A 161 -4.45 -11.91 9.93
CA ASP A 161 -3.64 -12.40 8.81
C ASP A 161 -2.87 -11.27 8.11
N LEU A 162 -3.49 -10.10 7.92
CA LEU A 162 -2.81 -8.92 7.39
C LEU A 162 -1.81 -8.32 8.38
N GLN A 163 -2.07 -8.42 9.69
CA GLN A 163 -1.07 -8.04 10.69
C GLN A 163 0.15 -8.96 10.66
N LYS A 164 -0.07 -10.26 10.43
CA LYS A 164 1.00 -11.23 10.29
C LYS A 164 1.87 -10.90 9.07
N LEU A 165 1.26 -10.72 7.90
CA LEU A 165 1.94 -10.28 6.66
C LEU A 165 2.76 -9.00 6.90
N LEU A 166 2.15 -7.96 7.46
CA LEU A 166 2.83 -6.69 7.74
C LEU A 166 4.02 -6.87 8.70
N LYS A 167 3.87 -7.72 9.71
CA LYS A 167 4.89 -7.94 10.73
C LYS A 167 6.07 -8.72 10.17
N GLU A 168 5.81 -9.78 9.42
CA GLU A 168 6.83 -10.63 8.81
C GLU A 168 7.65 -9.82 7.80
N ALA A 169 6.99 -9.10 6.90
CA ALA A 169 7.66 -8.19 5.96
C ALA A 169 8.47 -7.09 6.67
N ALA A 170 7.96 -6.50 7.76
CA ALA A 170 8.71 -5.48 8.51
C ALA A 170 9.97 -6.05 9.18
N LEU A 171 9.96 -7.32 9.59
CA LEU A 171 11.15 -7.99 10.13
C LEU A 171 12.15 -8.29 9.00
N CYS A 172 11.68 -8.79 7.85
CA CYS A 172 12.52 -9.02 6.67
C CYS A 172 13.18 -7.72 6.18
N VAL A 173 12.45 -6.60 6.16
CA VAL A 173 13.00 -5.28 5.86
C VAL A 173 14.12 -4.89 6.84
N ILE A 174 13.95 -5.13 8.14
CA ILE A 174 15.00 -4.86 9.13
C ILE A 174 16.26 -5.68 8.82
N GLU A 175 16.10 -6.98 8.59
CA GLU A 175 17.21 -7.88 8.26
C GLU A 175 17.93 -7.44 6.98
N SER A 176 17.17 -7.08 5.94
CA SER A 176 17.70 -6.61 4.66
C SER A 176 18.49 -5.30 4.81
N VAL A 177 17.94 -4.30 5.52
CA VAL A 177 18.61 -3.01 5.76
C VAL A 177 19.90 -3.18 6.58
N ASP A 178 19.89 -4.07 7.57
CA ASP A 178 21.06 -4.34 8.40
C ASP A 178 22.19 -5.03 7.61
N GLN A 179 21.84 -5.94 6.70
CA GLN A 179 22.80 -6.60 5.81
C GLN A 179 23.29 -5.67 4.70
N LYS A 180 22.41 -4.84 4.12
CA LYS A 180 22.67 -3.99 2.96
C LYS A 180 22.08 -2.59 3.16
N LYS A 181 22.86 -1.72 3.81
CA LYS A 181 22.46 -0.33 4.04
C LYS A 181 22.25 0.50 2.76
N SER A 182 22.73 0.04 1.60
CA SER A 182 22.46 0.67 0.30
C SER A 182 20.97 0.68 -0.03
N ASP A 183 20.27 -0.41 0.25
CA ASP A 183 18.91 -0.65 -0.23
C ASP A 183 17.95 0.39 0.37
N ALA A 184 18.10 0.70 1.65
CA ALA A 184 17.34 1.75 2.32
C ALA A 184 17.53 3.14 1.69
N LYS A 185 18.75 3.44 1.19
CA LYS A 185 19.06 4.71 0.53
C LYS A 185 18.47 4.77 -0.87
N ASP A 186 18.53 3.67 -1.60
CA ASP A 186 17.97 3.58 -2.95
C ASP A 186 16.45 3.79 -2.92
N TRP A 187 15.76 3.14 -1.99
CA TRP A 187 14.32 3.36 -1.78
C TRP A 187 13.97 4.77 -1.32
N ALA A 188 14.84 5.41 -0.52
CA ALA A 188 14.67 6.81 -0.16
C ALA A 188 14.83 7.73 -1.37
N CYS A 189 15.76 7.43 -2.29
CA CYS A 189 15.94 8.15 -3.53
C CYS A 189 14.72 8.00 -4.45
N VAL A 190 14.22 6.77 -4.66
CA VAL A 190 12.98 6.52 -5.43
C VAL A 190 11.80 7.34 -4.87
N ARG A 191 11.61 7.33 -3.55
CA ARG A 191 10.56 8.14 -2.90
C ARG A 191 10.77 9.64 -3.14
N GLN A 192 12.01 10.14 -3.04
CA GLN A 192 12.32 11.54 -3.24
C GLN A 192 12.08 12.00 -4.68
N GLU A 193 12.45 11.18 -5.67
CA GLU A 193 12.21 11.47 -7.09
C GLU A 193 10.72 11.48 -7.42
N ALA A 194 9.94 10.57 -6.83
CA ALA A 194 8.49 10.49 -7.04
C ALA A 194 7.72 11.65 -6.40
N PHE A 195 8.18 12.18 -5.25
CA PHE A 195 7.43 13.16 -4.44
C PHE A 195 8.23 14.43 -4.11
N SER A 196 9.14 14.84 -5.01
CA SER A 196 10.02 16.00 -4.83
C SER A 196 9.23 17.27 -4.48
N SER A 197 9.70 18.02 -3.48
CA SER A 197 9.09 19.29 -3.05
C SER A 197 9.01 20.33 -4.17
N ASP A 198 9.95 20.31 -5.11
CA ASP A 198 10.10 21.34 -6.14
C ASP A 198 9.06 21.25 -7.26
N ARG A 199 8.26 20.17 -7.28
CA ARG A 199 7.19 19.91 -8.25
C ARG A 199 5.78 20.08 -7.66
N ASN A 200 5.67 20.52 -6.39
CA ASN A 200 4.40 20.71 -5.69
C ASN A 200 4.00 22.19 -5.59
#